data_AF-A0A098BGK6-F1
#
_entry.id   AF-A0A098BGK6-F1
#
_cell.length_a   1.000
_cell.length_b   1.000
_cell.length_c   1.000
_cell.angle_alpha   90.00
_cell.angle_beta   90.00
_cell.angle_gamma   90.00
#
_symmetry.space_group_name_H-M   'P 1'
#
loop_
_entity.id
_entity.type
_entity.pdbx_description
1 polymer ?
#
loop_
_entity_poly.entity_id
_entity_poly.type
_entity_poly.pdbx_seq_one_letter_code
_entity_poly.pdbx_strand_id
1 'polypeptide(L)'
;MRTWLGPNVFTTHIPDLDPVEGGRLLQHLFDQAKVPDFQCRFRWAPNSVAFWDNRAIQHYAASDYFPHRRVMERVSILGDVPR
;
A
#
# COMPACT_ATOMS: atom_id res chain seq x y z
N MET A 1 -8.72 11.53 -14.83
CA MET A 1 -8.40 11.61 -13.39
C MET A 1 -7.48 10.45 -13.07
N ARG A 2 -6.21 10.69 -12.74
CA ARG A 2 -5.27 9.63 -12.33
C ARG A 2 -5.30 9.57 -10.81
N THR A 3 -5.80 8.48 -10.26
CA THR A 3 -5.92 8.31 -8.81
C THR A 3 -4.64 7.68 -8.28
N TRP A 4 -3.73 8.53 -7.77
CA TRP A 4 -2.57 8.08 -6.99
C TRP A 4 -2.91 8.20 -5.51
N LEU A 5 -3.09 7.06 -4.84
CA LEU A 5 -3.39 7.02 -3.41
C LEU A 5 -2.30 6.22 -2.70
N GLY A 6 -1.45 6.91 -1.93
CA GLY A 6 -0.60 6.26 -0.94
C GLY A 6 -1.42 5.89 0.31
N PRO A 7 -0.95 4.96 1.15
CA PRO A 7 -1.65 4.60 2.39
C PRO A 7 -1.81 5.82 3.30
N ASN A 8 -2.76 5.73 4.24
CA ASN A 8 -3.08 6.78 5.21
C ASN A 8 -1.90 7.27 6.07
N VAL A 9 -0.79 6.54 6.10
CA VAL A 9 0.46 6.92 6.77
C VAL A 9 1.19 8.05 6.03
N PHE A 10 0.98 8.20 4.72
CA PHE A 10 1.66 9.21 3.88
C PHE A 10 0.71 10.24 3.29
N THR A 11 -0.51 9.86 2.95
CA THR A 11 -1.50 10.77 2.35
C THR A 11 -2.28 11.51 3.43
N THR A 12 -2.17 12.83 3.49
CA THR A 12 -2.72 13.65 4.59
C THR A 12 -4.04 14.36 4.25
N HIS A 13 -4.17 14.90 3.04
CA HIS A 13 -5.34 15.66 2.58
C HIS A 13 -5.41 15.67 1.06
N ILE A 14 -6.54 16.12 0.51
CA ILE A 14 -6.69 16.39 -0.92
C ILE A 14 -6.63 17.90 -1.10
N PRO A 15 -5.72 18.43 -1.94
CA PRO A 15 -5.70 19.85 -2.26
C PRO A 15 -7.04 20.33 -2.80
N ASP A 16 -7.36 21.59 -2.52
CA ASP A 16 -8.54 22.30 -3.06
C ASP A 16 -9.90 21.72 -2.66
N LEU A 17 -9.95 20.79 -1.70
CA LEU A 17 -11.17 20.33 -1.05
C LEU A 17 -11.29 20.87 0.38
N ASP A 18 -12.53 21.09 0.82
CA ASP A 18 -12.82 21.32 2.24
C ASP A 18 -12.23 20.15 3.08
N PRO A 19 -11.57 20.41 4.22
CA PRO A 19 -10.92 19.36 5.00
C PRO A 19 -11.86 18.23 5.45
N VAL A 20 -13.12 18.54 5.75
CA VAL A 20 -14.10 17.54 6.17
C VAL A 20 -14.53 16.69 4.98
N GLU A 21 -14.82 17.32 3.84
CA GLU A 21 -15.18 16.61 2.61
C GLU A 21 -14.03 15.76 2.09
N GLY A 22 -12.83 16.34 1.98
CA GLY A 22 -11.62 15.65 1.55
C GLY A 22 -11.25 14.49 2.47
N GLY A 23 -11.40 14.66 3.79
CA GLY A 23 -11.20 13.59 4.76
C GLY A 23 -12.16 12.41 4.57
N ARG A 24 -13.45 12.69 4.31
CA ARG A 24 -14.46 11.66 4.02
C ARG A 24 -14.15 10.92 2.71
N LEU A 25 -13.73 11.64 1.67
CA LEU A 25 -13.34 11.04 0.40
C LEU A 25 -12.09 10.17 0.55
N LEU A 26 -11.05 10.65 1.23
CA LEU A 26 -9.85 9.86 1.51
C LEU A 26 -10.19 8.59 2.28
N GLN A 27 -11.03 8.69 3.31
CA GLN A 27 -11.47 7.52 4.07
C GLN A 27 -12.17 6.49 3.18
N HIS A 28 -13.08 6.93 2.32
CA HIS A 28 -13.74 6.06 1.36
C HIS A 28 -12.73 5.36 0.43
N LEU A 29 -11.76 6.11 -0.10
CA LEU A 29 -10.72 5.56 -0.98
C LEU A 29 -9.80 4.56 -0.25
N PHE A 30 -9.43 4.84 1.00
CA PHE A 30 -8.66 3.90 1.83
C PHE A 30 -9.44 2.62 2.13
N ASP A 31 -10.75 2.71 2.30
CA ASP A 31 -11.58 1.54 2.56
C ASP A 31 -11.79 0.69 1.30
N GLN A 32 -11.86 1.32 0.11
CA GLN A 32 -11.85 0.59 -1.16
C GLN A 32 -10.57 -0.25 -1.34
N ALA A 33 -9.40 0.28 -0.98
CA ALA A 33 -8.14 -0.47 -1.06
C ALA A 33 -8.10 -1.70 -0.12
N LYS A 34 -9.00 -1.78 0.87
CA LYS A 34 -9.12 -2.90 1.83
C LYS A 34 -10.15 -3.95 1.40
N VAL A 35 -10.83 -3.78 0.26
CA VAL A 35 -11.77 -4.79 -0.25
C VAL A 35 -11.00 -6.06 -0.61
N PRO A 36 -11.38 -7.25 -0.10
CA PRO A 36 -10.65 -8.50 -0.35
C PRO A 36 -10.51 -8.88 -1.83
N ASP A 37 -11.49 -8.53 -2.65
CA ASP A 37 -11.50 -8.84 -4.09
C ASP A 37 -10.36 -8.15 -4.87
N PHE A 38 -9.77 -7.09 -4.30
CA PHE A 38 -8.61 -6.40 -4.88
C PHE A 38 -7.27 -6.84 -4.28
N GLN A 39 -7.27 -7.87 -3.42
CA GLN A 39 -6.10 -8.30 -2.69
C GLN A 39 -5.62 -9.68 -3.14
N CYS A 40 -4.31 -9.88 -3.02
CA CYS A 40 -3.71 -11.20 -3.00
C CYS A 40 -2.91 -11.37 -1.70
N ARG A 41 -2.87 -12.61 -1.19
CA ARG A 41 -2.06 -12.95 0.00
C ARG A 41 -0.93 -13.87 -0.39
N PHE A 42 0.29 -13.35 -0.33
CA PHE A 42 1.49 -14.11 -0.58
C PHE A 42 1.98 -14.81 0.71
N ARG A 43 2.17 -16.13 0.64
CA ARG A 43 2.77 -16.92 1.73
C ARG A 43 4.23 -17.19 1.41
N TRP A 44 5.11 -16.74 2.29
CA TRP A 44 6.55 -16.90 2.14
C TRP A 44 7.00 -18.34 2.41
N ALA A 45 7.94 -18.82 1.60
CA ALA A 45 8.71 -20.02 1.84
C ALA A 45 10.21 -19.71 1.64
N PRO A 46 11.15 -20.57 2.11
CA PRO A 46 12.56 -20.41 1.78
C PRO A 46 12.77 -20.27 0.27
N ASN A 47 13.63 -19.31 -0.13
CA ASN A 47 13.92 -18.97 -1.52
C ASN A 47 12.77 -18.34 -2.33
N SER A 48 11.64 -18.00 -1.69
CA SER A 48 10.61 -17.19 -2.34
C SER A 48 11.11 -15.78 -2.65
N VAL A 49 10.71 -15.26 -3.81
CA VAL A 49 10.91 -13.86 -4.19
C VAL A 49 9.56 -13.26 -4.53
N ALA A 50 9.27 -12.09 -3.94
CA ALA A 50 8.14 -11.26 -4.35
C ALA A 50 8.70 -10.04 -5.08
N PHE A 51 8.15 -9.74 -6.25
CA PHE A 51 8.46 -8.55 -7.03
C PHE A 51 7.16 -7.85 -7.42
N TRP A 52 7.10 -6.54 -7.20
CA TRP A 52 5.89 -5.76 -7.38
C TRP A 52 6.19 -4.34 -7.88
N ASP A 53 5.22 -3.71 -8.53
CA ASP A 53 5.30 -2.33 -8.99
C ASP A 53 4.76 -1.37 -7.92
N ASN A 54 5.66 -0.60 -7.26
CA ASN A 54 5.30 0.39 -6.24
C ASN A 54 4.36 1.50 -6.75
N ARG A 55 4.17 1.63 -8.06
CA ARG A 55 3.30 2.64 -8.66
C ARG A 55 1.84 2.22 -8.72
N ALA A 56 1.58 0.92 -8.73
CA ALA A 56 0.26 0.37 -9.02
C ALA A 56 -0.37 -0.39 -7.84
N ILE A 57 0.40 -0.69 -6.80
CA ILE A 57 -0.05 -1.52 -5.69
C ILE A 57 0.27 -0.91 -4.33
N GLN A 58 -0.55 -1.28 -3.34
CA GLN A 58 -0.23 -1.13 -1.93
C GLN A 58 0.08 -2.51 -1.33
N HIS A 59 0.97 -2.57 -0.34
CA HIS A 59 1.28 -3.78 0.40
C HIS A 59 1.44 -3.47 1.90
N TYR A 60 1.21 -4.47 2.74
CA TYR A 60 1.44 -4.37 4.18
C TYR A 60 2.13 -5.63 4.70
N ALA A 61 2.92 -5.47 5.76
CA ALA A 61 3.54 -6.60 6.45
C ALA A 61 2.55 -7.19 7.46
N ALA A 62 2.21 -8.47 7.31
CA ALA A 62 1.47 -9.20 8.33
C ALA A 62 2.39 -9.51 9.52
N SER A 63 2.00 -9.04 10.70
CA SER A 63 2.71 -9.28 11.97
C SER A 63 2.19 -10.53 12.70
N ASP A 64 1.94 -11.60 11.95
CA ASP A 64 1.27 -12.84 12.40
C ASP A 64 2.26 -13.98 12.71
N TYR A 65 3.54 -13.68 12.87
CA TYR A 65 4.61 -14.69 12.98
C TYR A 65 5.25 -14.81 14.36
N PHE A 66 4.87 -14.00 15.35
CA PHE A 66 5.40 -14.14 16.72
C PHE A 66 5.07 -15.54 17.29
N PRO A 67 6.01 -16.22 17.98
CA PRO A 67 7.36 -15.80 18.38
C PRO A 67 8.47 -16.16 17.38
N HIS A 68 8.13 -16.65 16.19
CA HIS A 68 9.12 -17.09 15.21
C HIS A 68 9.93 -15.91 14.64
N ARG A 69 11.20 -16.17 14.33
CA ARG A 69 12.07 -15.19 13.66
C ARG A 69 11.83 -15.21 12.15
N ARG A 70 11.68 -14.04 11.56
CA ARG A 70 11.57 -13.85 10.11
C ARG A 70 12.61 -12.83 9.64
N VAL A 71 13.41 -13.19 8.63
CA VAL A 71 14.42 -12.31 8.01
C VAL A 71 14.19 -12.30 6.51
N MET A 72 14.30 -11.13 5.90
CA MET A 72 14.12 -10.91 4.48
C MET A 72 15.08 -9.83 4.01
N GLU A 73 15.57 -9.96 2.79
CA GLU A 73 16.34 -8.93 2.10
C GLU A 73 15.45 -8.22 1.09
N ARG A 74 15.65 -6.91 0.90
CA ARG A 74 14.88 -6.10 -0.06
C ARG A 74 15.81 -5.18 -0.85
N VAL A 75 15.61 -5.17 -2.16
CA VAL A 75 16.19 -4.18 -3.07
C VAL A 75 15.05 -3.39 -3.70
N SER A 76 15.29 -2.12 -4.01
CA SER A 76 14.33 -1.25 -4.70
C SER A 76 14.96 -0.68 -5.97
N ILE A 77 14.17 -0.57 -7.02
CA ILE A 77 14.55 0.12 -8.25
C ILE A 77 14.19 1.61 -8.07
N LEU A 78 15.13 2.50 -8.39
CA LEU A 78 14.87 3.95 -8.36
C LEU A 78 13.76 4.30 -9.35
N GLY A 79 12.72 4.98 -8.86
CA GLY A 79 11.59 5.45 -9.67
C GLY A 79 11.79 6.85 -10.22
N ASP A 80 10.88 7.26 -11.10
CA ASP A 80 10.74 8.62 -11.61
C ASP A 80 9.65 9.41 -10.85
N VAL A 81 9.49 10.70 -11.19
CA VAL A 81 8.41 11.52 -10.66
C VAL A 81 7.06 10.99 -11.19
N PRO A 82 6.05 10.72 -10.33
CA PRO A 82 4.74 10.25 -10.75
C PRO A 82 4.08 11.19 -11.79
N ARG A 83 3.41 10.60 -12.79
CA ARG A 83 2.68 11.31 -13.86
C ARG A 83 1.17 11.07 -13.80
#